data_AF-A0A959QGD6-F1
#
_entry.id   AF-A0A959QGD6-F1
#
_cell.length_a   1.000
_cell.length_b   1.000
_cell.length_c   1.000
_cell.angle_alpha   90.00
_cell.angle_beta   90.00
_cell.angle_gamma   90.00
#
_symmetry.space_group_name_H-M   'P 1'
#
loop_
_entity.id
_entity.type
_entity.pdbx_description
1 polymer ?
#
loop_
_entity_poly.entity_id
_entity_poly.type
_entity_poly.pdbx_seq_one_letter_code
_entity_poly.pdbx_strand_id
1 'polypeptide(L)'
;MRWSTSTNYFDFVVQRINLDQTIAHLDNNWSKLKKLKEKYGSKVIISDPGQLGPVLVTSEHETISAKEMTKEFEIELVDSYFDRSRAVRNAHIQTNP
;
A
#
# COMPACT_ATOMS: atom_id res chain seq x y z
N MET A 1 4.75 19.04 -10.07
CA MET A 1 3.86 20.19 -9.81
C MET A 1 2.44 19.79 -10.22
N ARG A 2 1.51 19.57 -9.27
CA ARG A 2 0.09 19.31 -9.59
C ARG A 2 -0.71 20.55 -9.22
N TRP A 3 -1.30 21.20 -10.22
CA TRP A 3 -2.08 22.42 -10.04
C TRP A 3 -3.51 22.06 -9.63
N SER A 4 -4.01 22.69 -8.57
CA SER A 4 -5.43 22.75 -8.23
C SER A 4 -6.03 23.97 -8.91
N THR A 5 -7.19 23.83 -9.56
CA THR A 5 -7.89 24.95 -10.17
C THR A 5 -9.15 25.25 -9.37
N SER A 6 -9.24 26.46 -8.81
CA SER A 6 -10.47 27.06 -8.32
C SER A 6 -10.72 28.35 -9.10
N THR A 7 -11.99 28.73 -9.25
CA THR A 7 -12.38 30.02 -9.85
C THR A 7 -13.15 30.78 -8.77
N ASN A 8 -13.06 32.12 -8.70
CA ASN A 8 -13.77 32.88 -7.66
C ASN A 8 -15.31 32.82 -7.78
N TYR A 9 -15.82 32.15 -8.81
CA TYR A 9 -17.24 31.96 -9.07
C TYR A 9 -17.83 30.75 -8.34
N PHE A 10 -16.99 29.84 -7.85
CA PHE A 10 -17.47 28.61 -7.21
C PHE A 10 -16.53 28.14 -6.09
N ASP A 11 -17.08 27.75 -4.95
CA ASP A 11 -16.35 27.20 -3.79
C ASP A 11 -15.91 25.73 -3.96
N PHE A 12 -15.64 25.28 -5.19
CA PHE A 12 -15.14 23.94 -5.45
C PHE A 12 -13.76 23.94 -6.12
N VAL A 13 -12.95 22.95 -5.74
CA VAL A 13 -11.62 22.69 -6.30
C VAL A 13 -11.69 21.43 -7.15
N VAL A 14 -11.10 21.49 -8.34
CA VAL A 14 -10.87 20.31 -9.19
C VAL A 14 -9.38 19.99 -9.20
N GLN A 15 -9.04 18.73 -8.92
CA GLN A 15 -7.68 18.23 -9.00
C GLN A 15 -7.63 16.79 -9.49
N ARG A 16 -6.59 16.45 -10.25
CA ARG A 16 -6.27 15.06 -10.60
C ARG A 16 -5.47 14.42 -9.47
N ILE A 17 -6.03 13.40 -8.84
CA ILE A 17 -5.39 12.61 -7.79
C ILE A 17 -4.93 11.26 -8.34
N ASN A 18 -3.82 10.75 -7.82
CA ASN A 18 -3.36 9.40 -8.11
C ASN A 18 -4.04 8.45 -7.11
N LEU A 19 -4.70 7.41 -7.62
CA LEU A 19 -5.39 6.38 -6.83
C LEU A 19 -4.73 5.00 -6.95
N ASP A 20 -3.59 4.92 -7.65
CA ASP A 20 -2.87 3.67 -7.86
C ASP A 20 -2.01 3.33 -6.64
N GLN A 21 -2.66 2.69 -5.66
CA GLN A 21 -2.06 2.36 -4.39
C GLN A 21 -2.54 1.01 -3.85
N THR A 22 -1.74 0.43 -2.97
CA THR A 22 -2.06 -0.78 -2.19
C THR A 22 -1.56 -0.61 -0.76
N ILE A 23 -2.15 -1.35 0.18
CA ILE A 23 -1.75 -1.33 1.60
C ILE A 23 -1.11 -2.67 1.95
N ALA A 24 0.16 -2.63 2.37
CA ALA A 24 0.94 -3.79 2.75
C ALA A 24 1.21 -3.82 4.26
N HIS A 25 1.32 -5.01 4.85
CA HIS A 25 1.77 -5.13 6.24
C HIS A 25 3.31 -5.03 6.29
N LEU A 26 3.89 -4.33 7.26
CA LEU A 26 5.32 -3.99 7.27
C LEU A 26 6.20 -5.20 7.60
N ASP A 27 5.80 -6.00 8.59
CA ASP A 27 6.67 -6.97 9.27
C ASP A 27 7.29 -8.03 8.33
N ASN A 28 6.50 -8.93 7.75
CA ASN A 28 7.02 -9.95 6.81
C ASN A 28 7.46 -9.38 5.44
N ASN A 29 7.39 -8.06 5.24
CA ASN A 29 7.67 -7.43 3.96
C ASN A 29 8.88 -6.50 3.95
N TRP A 30 9.61 -6.29 5.05
CA TRP A 30 10.78 -5.41 5.09
C TRP A 30 11.77 -5.62 3.93
N SER A 31 12.19 -6.86 3.70
CA SER A 31 13.14 -7.20 2.63
C SER A 31 12.53 -7.05 1.23
N LYS A 32 11.23 -7.34 1.08
CA LYS A 32 10.49 -7.23 -0.18
C LYS A 32 10.27 -5.77 -0.56
N LEU A 33 9.89 -4.93 0.40
CA LEU A 33 9.73 -3.48 0.24
C LEU A 33 11.05 -2.80 -0.10
N LYS A 34 12.16 -3.26 0.51
CA LYS A 34 13.51 -2.80 0.14
C LYS A 34 13.82 -3.12 -1.32
N LYS A 35 13.63 -4.36 -1.77
CA LYS A 35 13.85 -4.76 -3.16
C LYS A 35 12.94 -4.03 -4.15
N LEU A 36 11.67 -3.82 -3.78
CA LEU A 36 10.72 -3.02 -4.56
C LEU A 36 11.25 -1.59 -4.75
N LYS A 37 11.74 -0.97 -3.68
CA LYS A 37 12.29 0.39 -3.71
C LYS A 37 13.61 0.46 -4.49
N GLU A 38 14.46 -0.55 -4.39
CA GLU A 38 15.69 -0.66 -5.18
C GLU A 38 15.41 -0.78 -6.68
N LYS A 39 14.39 -1.56 -7.08
CA LYS A 39 14.03 -1.75 -8.50
C LYS A 39 13.36 -0.51 -9.11
N TYR A 40 12.33 0.04 -8.45
CA TYR A 40 11.50 1.10 -9.04
C TYR A 40 11.94 2.52 -8.64
N GLY A 41 12.80 2.67 -7.63
CA GLY A 41 13.37 3.95 -7.25
C GLY A 41 12.31 5.00 -6.93
N SER A 42 12.34 6.12 -7.65
CA SER A 42 11.38 7.22 -7.50
C SER A 42 9.98 6.91 -8.04
N LYS A 43 9.82 5.86 -8.84
CA LYS A 43 8.53 5.46 -9.42
C LYS A 43 7.62 4.70 -8.44
N VAL A 44 8.10 4.45 -7.22
CA VAL A 44 7.31 3.87 -6.13
C VAL A 44 7.48 4.72 -4.88
N ILE A 45 6.36 5.07 -4.25
CA ILE A 45 6.34 5.73 -2.94
C ILE A 45 5.89 4.71 -1.91
N ILE A 46 6.66 4.57 -0.84
CA ILE A 46 6.31 3.75 0.32
C ILE A 46 6.17 4.72 1.48
N SER A 47 4.95 4.89 1.97
CA SER A 47 4.63 5.79 3.09
C SER A 47 4.22 4.97 4.30
N ASP A 48 4.98 5.13 5.39
CA ASP A 48 4.66 4.57 6.70
C ASP A 48 4.05 5.68 7.57
N PRO A 49 2.76 5.58 7.97
CA PRO A 49 2.17 6.53 8.91
C PRO A 49 2.72 6.40 10.34
N GLY A 50 3.52 5.35 10.60
CA GLY A 50 4.13 5.05 11.88
C GLY A 50 3.26 4.18 12.78
N GLN A 51 3.91 3.42 13.67
CA GLN A 51 3.36 2.71 14.84
C GLN A 51 2.20 1.73 14.63
N LEU A 52 1.72 1.52 13.40
CA LEU A 52 0.52 0.72 13.15
C LEU A 52 0.79 -0.58 12.40
N GLY A 53 1.90 -0.69 11.67
CA GLY A 53 2.24 -1.87 10.87
C GLY A 53 1.79 -1.83 9.40
N PRO A 54 0.71 -1.15 8.98
CA PRO A 54 0.45 -0.89 7.57
C PRO A 54 1.39 0.14 6.94
N VAL A 55 1.77 -0.11 5.69
CA VAL A 55 2.42 0.88 4.82
C VAL A 55 1.65 1.03 3.51
N LEU A 56 1.61 2.26 3.01
CA LEU A 56 0.99 2.59 1.74
C LEU A 56 2.03 2.51 0.62
N VAL A 57 1.79 1.64 -0.37
CA VAL A 57 2.61 1.52 -1.57
C VAL A 57 1.86 2.17 -2.72
N THR A 58 2.37 3.29 -3.24
CA THR A 58 1.79 4.04 -4.35
C THR A 58 2.69 3.93 -5.57
N SER A 59 2.11 3.64 -6.74
CA SER A 59 2.84 3.66 -8.00
C SER A 59 2.80 5.06 -8.62
N GLU A 60 3.96 5.55 -9.01
CA GLU A 60 4.12 6.72 -9.89
C GLU A 60 4.65 6.28 -11.27
N HIS A 61 4.57 4.98 -11.59
CA HIS A 61 4.90 4.46 -12.91
C HIS A 61 3.75 4.70 -13.88
N GLU A 62 4.04 5.10 -15.11
CA GLU A 62 3.02 5.40 -16.12
C GLU A 62 2.20 4.18 -16.58
N THR A 63 2.69 2.96 -16.30
CA THR A 63 2.20 1.71 -16.90
C THR A 63 2.19 0.51 -15.98
N ILE A 64 2.85 0.58 -14.81
CA ILE A 64 2.94 -0.55 -13.88
C ILE A 64 2.22 -0.11 -12.62
N SER A 65 1.17 -0.83 -12.25
CA SER A 65 0.36 -0.49 -11.09
C SER A 65 1.01 -0.89 -9.77
N ALA A 66 0.60 -0.26 -8.67
CA ALA A 66 1.00 -0.66 -7.32
C ALA A 66 0.62 -2.12 -7.04
N LYS A 67 -0.48 -2.60 -7.62
CA LYS A 67 -0.92 -4.00 -7.55
C LYS A 67 0.05 -4.94 -8.28
N GLU A 68 0.50 -4.57 -9.48
CA GLU A 68 1.49 -5.37 -10.23
C GLU A 68 2.85 -5.38 -9.53
N MET A 69 3.29 -4.22 -9.03
CA MET A 69 4.50 -4.07 -8.23
C MET A 69 4.47 -4.98 -6.99
N THR A 70 3.41 -4.91 -6.19
CA THR A 70 3.30 -5.73 -4.97
C THR A 70 3.20 -7.22 -5.27
N LYS A 71 2.51 -7.59 -6.35
CA LYS A 71 2.45 -8.98 -6.82
C LYS A 71 3.83 -9.51 -7.24
N GLU A 72 4.62 -8.70 -7.94
CA GLU A 72 5.95 -9.10 -8.42
C GLU A 72 6.88 -9.51 -7.27
N PHE A 73 6.84 -8.78 -6.15
CA PHE A 73 7.68 -9.04 -4.98
C PHE A 73 7.00 -9.91 -3.92
N GLU A 74 5.82 -10.47 -4.23
CA GLU A 74 5.02 -11.28 -3.32
C GLU A 74 4.77 -10.59 -1.97
N ILE A 75 4.51 -9.28 -2.01
CA ILE A 75 4.27 -8.47 -0.81
C ILE A 75 2.92 -8.87 -0.22
N GLU A 76 2.91 -9.28 1.05
CA GLU A 76 1.68 -9.61 1.77
C GLU A 76 0.88 -8.33 2.04
N LEU A 77 -0.35 -8.28 1.51
CA LEU A 77 -1.25 -7.14 1.76
C LEU A 77 -1.86 -7.22 3.17
N VAL A 78 -2.30 -6.08 3.68
CA VAL A 78 -2.87 -5.99 5.04
C VAL A 78 -4.06 -6.92 5.24
N ASP A 79 -4.94 -7.03 4.24
CA ASP A 79 -6.10 -7.92 4.33
C ASP A 79 -5.67 -9.39 4.44
N SER A 80 -4.73 -9.82 3.59
CA SER A 80 -4.16 -11.18 3.64
C SER A 80 -3.48 -11.48 4.99
N TYR A 81 -2.74 -10.52 5.53
CA TYR A 81 -2.12 -10.64 6.85
C TYR A 81 -3.19 -10.85 7.94
N PHE A 82 -4.27 -10.06 7.92
CA PHE A 82 -5.33 -10.19 8.91
C PHE A 82 -6.14 -11.48 8.75
N ASP A 83 -6.38 -11.95 7.52
CA ASP A 83 -7.00 -13.25 7.26
C ASP A 83 -6.18 -14.39 7.84
N ARG A 84 -4.87 -14.39 7.58
CA ARG A 84 -3.93 -15.37 8.14
C ARG A 84 -3.95 -15.32 9.67
N SER A 85 -3.92 -14.12 10.25
CA SER A 85 -3.91 -13.94 11.71
C SER A 85 -5.20 -14.45 12.36
N ARG A 86 -6.36 -14.19 11.74
CA ARG A 86 -7.66 -14.75 12.16
C ARG A 86 -7.69 -16.27 12.07
N ALA A 87 -7.17 -16.84 10.98
CA ALA A 87 -7.12 -18.29 10.80
C ALA A 87 -6.30 -18.98 11.90
N VAL A 88 -5.11 -18.44 12.23
CA VAL A 88 -4.27 -18.95 13.32
C VAL A 88 -4.98 -18.88 14.66
N ARG A 89 -5.62 -17.74 14.97
CA ARG A 89 -6.42 -17.58 16.20
C ARG A 89 -7.54 -18.62 16.29
N ASN A 90 -8.32 -18.76 15.22
CA ASN A 90 -9.48 -19.66 15.21
C ASN A 90 -9.05 -21.13 15.37
N ALA A 91 -7.95 -21.54 14.73
CA ALA A 91 -7.38 -22.87 14.91
C ALA A 91 -6.96 -23.10 16.38
N HIS A 92 -6.30 -22.12 17.00
CA HIS A 92 -5.87 -22.24 18.39
C HIS A 92 -7.05 -22.40 19.36
N ILE A 93 -8.09 -21.57 19.21
CA ILE A 93 -9.32 -21.65 20.04
C ILE A 93 -10.00 -23.02 19.89
N GLN A 94 -10.01 -23.61 18.70
CA GLN A 94 -10.63 -24.92 18.48
C GLN A 94 -9.83 -26.08 19.07
N THR A 95 -8.50 -25.94 19.20
CA THR A 95 -7.61 -26.98 19.74
C THR A 95 -7.44 -26.94 21.26
N ASN A 96 -7.80 -25.83 21.92
CA ASN A 96 -7.74 -25.64 23.37
C ASN A 96 -9.00 -24.85 23.82
N PRO A 97 -10.15 -25.52 24.02
CA PRO A 97 -11.37 -24.89 24.52
C PRO A 97 -11.25 -24.43 25.98
#